data_AF-A0A1W2FZG7-F1
#
_entry.id   AF-A0A1W2FZG7-F1
#
_cell.length_a   1.000
_cell.length_b   1.000
_cell.length_c   1.000
_cell.angle_alpha   90.00
_cell.angle_beta   90.00
_cell.angle_gamma   90.00
#
_symmetry.space_group_name_H-M   'P 1'
#
loop_
_entity.id
_entity.type
_entity.pdbx_description
1 polymer ?
#
loop_
_entity_poly.entity_id
_entity_poly.type
_entity_poly.pdbx_seq_one_letter_code
_entity_poly.pdbx_strand_id
1 'polypeptide(L)'
;MVDQALAFLGTCAVDGKPLSPSRLVDPEWHAFVLHTREYREFCHRVAGRFIDHVPTDEARAGAGEPAMALHRTVEAIRAAGYVVDPELWFASGQAKCTQCHNGCADDPPPPPAAESTL
;
A
#
# COMPACT_ATOMS: atom_id res chain seq x y z
N MET A 1 3.15 9.19 -13.09
CA MET A 1 3.24 7.72 -13.13
C MET A 1 4.64 7.30 -12.69
N VAL A 2 5.69 7.47 -13.51
CA VAL A 2 7.10 7.21 -13.15
C VAL A 2 7.53 7.78 -11.78
N ASP A 3 7.11 9.01 -11.46
CA ASP A 3 7.43 9.66 -10.18
C ASP A 3 6.92 8.86 -8.97
N GLN A 4 5.80 8.15 -9.09
CA GLN A 4 5.22 7.38 -7.98
C GLN A 4 5.99 6.07 -7.74
N ALA A 5 6.53 5.44 -8.79
CA ALA A 5 7.42 4.29 -8.65
C ALA A 5 8.76 4.67 -7.98
N LEU A 6 9.30 5.84 -8.30
CA LEU A 6 10.49 6.36 -7.64
C LEU A 6 10.23 6.78 -6.19
N ALA A 7 9.07 7.39 -5.90
CA ALA A 7 8.65 7.69 -4.54
C ALA A 7 8.50 6.42 -3.70
N PHE A 8 7.92 5.35 -4.27
CA PHE A 8 7.84 4.04 -3.64
C PHE A 8 9.24 3.49 -3.30
N LEU A 9 10.17 3.48 -4.26
CA LEU A 9 11.54 3.00 -4.02
C LEU A 9 12.33 3.85 -3.02
N GLY A 10 12.19 5.18 -3.09
CA GLY A 10 12.78 6.10 -2.12
C GLY A 10 12.24 5.84 -0.71
N THR A 11 10.96 5.49 -0.60
CA THR A 11 10.35 5.10 0.67
C THR A 11 10.91 3.76 1.16
N CYS A 12 11.02 2.74 0.31
CA CYS A 12 11.66 1.45 0.65
C CYS A 12 13.13 1.57 1.07
N ALA A 13 13.81 2.65 0.66
CA ALA A 13 15.19 2.92 1.07
C ALA A 13 15.28 3.33 2.54
N VAL A 14 14.27 4.03 3.07
CA VAL A 14 14.26 4.62 4.42
C VAL A 14 13.32 3.91 5.38
N ASP A 15 12.28 3.25 4.88
CA ASP A 15 11.33 2.47 5.67
C ASP A 15 11.80 1.02 5.76
N GLY A 16 11.94 0.50 6.99
CA GLY A 16 12.36 -0.88 7.24
C GLY A 16 11.23 -1.91 7.17
N LYS A 17 10.00 -1.49 6.91
CA LYS A 17 8.82 -2.36 6.85
C LYS A 17 8.63 -2.93 5.44
N PRO A 18 7.99 -4.11 5.33
CA PRO A 18 7.53 -4.60 4.03
C PRO A 18 6.46 -3.65 3.45
N LEU A 19 6.76 -3.07 2.29
CA LEU A 19 5.85 -2.22 1.53
C LEU A 19 5.48 -2.90 0.21
N SER A 20 4.29 -2.59 -0.29
CA SER A 20 3.79 -3.09 -1.58
C SER A 20 3.26 -1.93 -2.41
N PRO A 21 3.60 -1.86 -3.72
CA PRO A 21 3.06 -0.84 -4.60
C PRO A 21 1.57 -1.06 -4.87
N SER A 22 0.89 -0.05 -5.40
CA SER A 22 -0.47 -0.23 -5.93
C SER A 22 -0.43 -1.01 -7.25
N ARG A 23 -1.58 -1.56 -7.66
CA ARG A 23 -1.73 -2.24 -8.96
C ARG A 23 -1.32 -1.39 -10.16
N LEU A 24 -1.42 -0.06 -10.07
CA LEU A 24 -1.10 0.85 -11.17
C LEU A 24 0.37 1.29 -11.16
N VAL A 25 1.02 1.31 -10.00
CA VAL A 25 2.45 1.66 -9.85
C VAL A 25 3.33 0.43 -10.06
N ASP A 26 2.82 -0.75 -9.73
CA ASP A 26 3.54 -2.02 -9.79
C ASP A 26 4.17 -2.33 -11.17
N PRO A 27 3.49 -2.17 -12.32
CA PRO A 27 4.10 -2.47 -13.62
C PRO A 27 5.29 -1.59 -13.97
N GLU A 28 5.29 -0.33 -13.52
CA GLU A 28 6.39 0.61 -13.79
C GLU A 28 7.62 0.28 -12.95
N TRP A 29 7.42 -0.06 -11.68
CA TRP A 29 8.50 -0.56 -10.83
C TRP A 29 9.10 -1.85 -11.41
N HIS A 30 8.26 -2.80 -11.82
CA HIS A 30 8.70 -4.04 -12.46
C HIS A 30 9.51 -3.77 -13.74
N ALA A 31 9.05 -2.86 -14.60
CA ALA A 31 9.80 -2.47 -15.79
C ALA A 31 11.18 -1.92 -15.42
N PHE A 32 11.27 -1.11 -14.36
CA PHE A 32 12.56 -0.59 -13.91
C PHE A 32 13.50 -1.68 -13.38
N VAL A 33 12.99 -2.67 -12.65
CA VAL A 33 13.78 -3.82 -12.17
C VAL A 33 14.44 -4.57 -13.34
N LEU A 34 13.79 -4.63 -14.50
CA LEU A 34 14.34 -5.28 -15.71
C LEU A 34 15.53 -4.52 -16.32
N HIS A 35 15.64 -3.21 -16.08
CA HIS A 35 16.83 -2.41 -16.40
C HIS A 35 17.90 -2.61 -15.31
N THR A 36 18.39 -3.84 -15.19
CA THR A 36 19.11 -4.33 -14.00
C THR A 36 20.35 -3.51 -13.61
N ARG A 37 21.08 -2.94 -14.59
CA ARG A 37 22.23 -2.06 -14.30
C ARG A 37 21.78 -0.75 -13.68
N GLU A 38 20.85 -0.07 -14.33
CA GLU A 38 20.30 1.21 -13.91
C GLU A 38 19.56 1.08 -12.57
N TYR A 39 18.83 -0.02 -12.36
CA TYR A 39 18.17 -0.33 -11.09
C TYR A 39 19.16 -0.53 -9.96
N ARG A 40 20.24 -1.29 -10.18
CA ARG A 40 21.30 -1.51 -9.18
C ARG A 40 21.98 -0.19 -8.79
N GLU A 41 22.38 0.60 -9.77
CA GLU A 41 23.01 1.91 -9.54
C GLU A 41 22.07 2.86 -8.80
N PHE A 42 20.79 2.88 -9.17
CA PHE A 42 19.77 3.65 -8.48
C PHE A 42 19.64 3.23 -7.02
N CYS A 43 19.50 1.93 -6.74
CA CYS A 43 19.37 1.41 -5.37
C CYS A 43 20.55 1.82 -4.50
N HIS A 44 21.78 1.66 -4.98
CA HIS A 44 22.96 2.09 -4.23
C HIS A 44 23.00 3.60 -4.01
N ARG A 45 22.57 4.41 -4.99
CA ARG A 45 22.53 5.87 -4.85
C ARG A 45 21.50 6.33 -3.82
N VAL A 46 20.32 5.71 -3.75
CA VAL A 46 19.23 6.17 -2.87
C VAL A 46 19.20 5.47 -1.51
N ALA A 47 19.67 4.23 -1.43
CA ALA A 47 19.58 3.39 -0.23
C ALA A 47 20.94 2.94 0.31
N GLY A 48 22.03 3.14 -0.43
CA GLY A 48 23.35 2.56 -0.10
C GLY A 48 23.46 1.05 -0.29
N ARG A 49 22.35 0.38 -0.64
CA ARG A 49 22.22 -1.08 -0.79
C ARG A 49 21.27 -1.42 -1.93
N PHE A 50 21.25 -2.67 -2.36
CA PHE A 50 20.25 -3.16 -3.29
C PHE A 50 18.87 -3.25 -2.59
N ILE A 51 17.79 -2.90 -3.30
CA ILE A 51 16.42 -3.09 -2.83
C ILE A 51 15.90 -4.35 -3.51
N ASP A 52 15.82 -5.43 -2.74
CA ASP A 52 15.39 -6.73 -3.26
C ASP A 52 13.90 -6.71 -3.63
N HIS A 53 13.60 -7.23 -4.81
CA HIS A 53 12.23 -7.55 -5.21
C HIS A 53 11.86 -8.92 -4.66
N VAL A 54 10.84 -8.97 -3.80
CA VAL A 54 10.28 -10.21 -3.26
C VAL A 54 8.85 -10.35 -3.78
N PRO A 55 8.57 -11.31 -4.68
CA PRO A 55 7.21 -11.53 -5.18
C PRO A 55 6.25 -11.84 -4.04
N THR A 56 5.04 -11.29 -4.13
CA THR A 56 3.96 -11.68 -3.21
C THR A 56 3.41 -13.03 -3.65
N ASP A 57 3.31 -13.98 -2.71
CA ASP A 57 2.66 -15.26 -2.94
C ASP A 57 1.13 -15.06 -2.92
N GLU A 58 0.52 -14.93 -4.11
CA GLU A 58 -0.91 -14.68 -4.27
C GLU A 58 -1.78 -15.75 -3.59
N ALA A 59 -1.29 -16.99 -3.47
CA ALA A 59 -2.02 -18.07 -2.81
C ALA A 59 -2.03 -17.95 -1.27
N ARG A 60 -1.12 -17.15 -0.71
CA ARG A 60 -1.01 -16.90 0.75
C ARG A 60 -1.56 -15.55 1.18
N ALA A 61 -1.86 -14.65 0.25
CA ALA A 61 -2.46 -13.37 0.56
C ALA A 61 -3.91 -13.58 1.04
N GLY A 62 -4.15 -13.46 2.35
CA GLY A 62 -5.49 -13.51 2.91
C GLY A 62 -6.38 -12.37 2.39
N ALA A 63 -7.69 -12.56 2.44
CA ALA A 63 -8.65 -11.51 2.08
C ALA A 63 -8.42 -10.27 2.98
N GLY A 64 -8.02 -9.14 2.37
CA GLY A 64 -7.75 -7.87 3.07
C GLY A 64 -6.28 -7.50 3.25
N GLU A 65 -5.34 -8.45 3.17
CA GLU A 65 -3.89 -8.17 3.20
C GLU A 65 -3.45 -7.15 2.14
N PRO A 66 -3.91 -7.24 0.88
CA PRO A 66 -3.55 -6.25 -0.14
C PRO A 66 -3.98 -4.82 0.19
N ALA A 67 -5.15 -4.65 0.82
CA ALA A 67 -5.68 -3.33 1.17
C ALA A 67 -4.92 -2.72 2.37
N MET A 68 -4.59 -3.54 3.37
CA MET A 68 -3.77 -3.09 4.51
C MET A 68 -2.33 -2.76 4.09
N ALA A 69 -1.73 -3.57 3.22
CA ALA A 69 -0.41 -3.31 2.67
C ALA A 69 -0.37 -1.99 1.90
N LEU A 70 -1.38 -1.73 1.07
CA LEU A 70 -1.51 -0.48 0.32
C LEU A 70 -1.62 0.75 1.25
N HIS A 71 -2.46 0.67 2.29
CA HIS A 71 -2.58 1.75 3.28
C HIS A 71 -1.25 2.02 3.99
N ARG A 72 -0.54 0.98 4.44
CA ARG A 72 0.80 1.11 5.05
C ARG A 72 1.78 1.78 4.10
N THR A 73 1.81 1.39 2.83
CA THR A 73 2.69 1.99 1.83
C THR A 73 2.40 3.47 1.64
N VAL A 74 1.12 3.86 1.50
CA VAL A 74 0.76 5.27 1.30
C VAL A 74 1.13 6.13 2.50
N GLU A 75 0.90 5.65 3.72
CA GLU A 75 1.31 6.35 4.94
C GLU A 75 2.84 6.50 5.01
N ALA A 76 3.59 5.46 4.66
CA ALA A 76 5.06 5.51 4.60
C ALA A 76 5.57 6.54 3.57
N ILE A 77 4.96 6.58 2.37
CA ILE A 77 5.33 7.54 1.31
C ILE A 77 5.10 8.99 1.79
N ARG A 78 3.96 9.24 2.46
CA ARG A 78 3.66 10.55 3.05
C ARG A 78 4.65 10.92 4.16
N ALA A 79 4.96 9.97 5.05
CA ALA A 79 5.91 10.18 6.13
C ALA A 79 7.35 10.44 5.62
N ALA A 80 7.72 9.85 4.48
CA ALA A 80 8.97 10.12 3.78
C ALA A 80 8.99 11.49 3.06
N GLY A 81 7.87 12.22 3.04
CA GLY A 81 7.76 13.56 2.46
C GLY A 81 7.46 13.57 0.96
N TYR A 82 7.12 12.43 0.36
CA TYR A 82 6.76 12.35 -1.05
C TYR A 82 5.27 12.63 -1.28
N VAL A 83 4.96 13.20 -2.46
CA VAL A 83 3.58 13.44 -2.89
C VAL A 83 2.97 12.14 -3.42
N VAL A 84 1.81 11.78 -2.87
CA VAL A 84 1.00 10.64 -3.30
C VAL A 84 -0.03 11.10 -4.31
N ASP A 85 -0.01 10.49 -5.50
CA ASP A 85 -1.08 10.65 -6.49
C ASP A 85 -2.27 9.72 -6.16
N PRO A 86 -3.42 10.27 -5.72
CA PRO A 86 -4.54 9.44 -5.30
C PRO A 86 -5.10 8.54 -6.39
N GLU A 87 -5.00 8.94 -7.67
CA GLU A 87 -5.49 8.11 -8.77
C GLU A 87 -4.60 6.88 -8.94
N LEU A 88 -3.28 7.04 -8.86
CA LEU A 88 -2.36 5.92 -9.00
C LEU A 88 -2.37 5.00 -7.77
N TRP A 89 -2.64 5.52 -6.58
CA TRP A 89 -2.63 4.72 -5.34
C TRP A 89 -3.98 4.15 -4.94
N PHE A 90 -5.11 4.74 -5.37
CA PHE A 90 -6.45 4.32 -4.95
C PHE A 90 -7.44 4.03 -6.07
N ALA A 91 -7.13 4.25 -7.36
CA ALA A 91 -8.11 4.05 -8.44
C ALA A 91 -8.57 2.60 -8.63
N SER A 92 -7.83 1.61 -8.14
CA SER A 92 -8.28 0.20 -8.10
C SER A 92 -9.27 -0.09 -6.95
N GLY A 93 -9.68 0.92 -6.19
CA GLY A 93 -10.47 0.78 -4.97
C GLY A 93 -11.53 1.85 -4.80
N GLN A 94 -12.18 2.34 -5.87
CA GLN A 94 -13.55 2.87 -5.75
C GLN A 94 -14.53 1.74 -5.40
N ALA A 95 -14.28 1.00 -4.32
CA ALA A 95 -15.40 0.73 -3.45
C ALA A 95 -15.86 2.12 -3.02
N LYS A 96 -17.02 2.56 -3.50
CA LYS A 96 -17.80 3.54 -2.76
C LYS A 96 -17.98 2.95 -1.37
N CYS A 97 -17.04 3.21 -0.48
CA CYS A 97 -17.20 2.90 0.91
C CYS A 97 -18.20 3.95 1.39
N THR A 98 -19.49 3.64 1.24
CA THR A 98 -20.59 4.45 1.78
C THR A 98 -20.57 4.47 3.32
N GLN A 99 -19.57 3.83 3.93
CA GLN A 99 -19.33 3.74 5.37
C GLN A 99 -18.25 4.73 5.87
N CYS A 100 -17.73 5.64 5.04
CA CYS A 100 -16.73 6.63 5.49
C CYS A 100 -17.33 7.88 6.16
N HIS A 101 -18.59 7.86 6.62
CA HIS A 101 -19.14 8.96 7.40
C HIS A 101 -18.88 8.86 8.91
N ASN A 102 -18.34 7.76 9.43
CA ASN A 102 -17.80 7.67 10.78
C ASN A 102 -16.75 6.57 10.83
N GLY A 103 -15.48 6.95 10.97
CA GLY A 103 -14.33 6.03 10.95
C GLY A 103 -14.52 4.76 11.77
N CYS A 104 -13.88 3.68 11.33
CA CYS A 104 -13.87 2.36 11.96
C CYS A 104 -13.64 2.45 13.49
N ALA A 105 -14.71 2.33 14.27
CA ALA A 105 -14.67 2.05 15.70
C ALA A 105 -16.03 1.47 16.17
N ASP A 106 -15.99 0.21 16.62
CA ASP A 106 -16.84 -0.47 17.60
C ASP A 106 -18.32 -0.08 17.73
N ASP A 107 -19.20 -0.78 17.01
CA ASP A 107 -20.63 -0.88 17.39
C ASP A 107 -20.76 -1.91 18.54
N PRO A 108 -21.32 -1.55 19.71
CA PRO A 108 -21.61 -2.54 20.75
C PRO A 108 -22.76 -3.46 20.29
N PRO A 109 -22.80 -4.73 20.74
CA PRO A 109 -23.86 -5.66 20.37
C PRO A 109 -25.24 -5.11 20.79
N PRO A 110 -26.30 -5.39 20.02
CA PRO A 110 -27.63 -4.89 20.34
C PRO A 110 -28.10 -5.40 21.71
N PRO A 111 -28.87 -4.60 22.47
CA PRO A 111 -29.39 -5.03 23.76
C PRO A 111 -30.31 -6.25 23.59
N PRO A 112 -30.36 -7.18 24.57
CA PRO A 112 -31.22 -8.35 24.48
C PRO A 112 -32.69 -7.94 24.35
N ALA A 113 -33.45 -8.69 23.54
CA ALA A 113 -34.86 -8.43 23.29
C ALA A 113 -35.63 -8.38 24.62
N ALA A 114 -36.39 -7.30 24.84
CA ALA A 114 -37.25 -7.18 25.99
C ALA A 114 -38.32 -8.28 25.96
N GLU A 115 -38.37 -9.09 27.02
CA GLU A 115 -39.45 -10.05 27.24
C GLU A 115 -40.76 -9.28 27.33
N SER A 116 -41.65 -9.51 26.36
CA SER A 116 -42.99 -8.94 26.38
C SER A 116 -43.83 -9.76 27.36
N THR A 117 -43.94 -9.28 28.60
CA THR A 117 -44.95 -9.75 29.54
C THR A 117 -46.34 -9.46 28.97
N LEU A 118 -47.11 -10.53 28.76
CA LEU A 118 -48.56 -10.56 28.93
C LEU A 118 -48.89 -11.64 29.95
#